data_AF-A0A6B3GJ01-F1
#
_entry.id   AF-A0A6B3GJ01-F1
#
_cell.length_a   1.000
_cell.length_b   1.000
_cell.length_c   1.000
_cell.angle_alpha   90.00
_cell.angle_beta   90.00
_cell.angle_gamma   90.00
#
_symmetry.space_group_name_H-M   'P 1'
#
loop_
_entity.id
_entity.type
_entity.pdbx_description
1 polymer ?
#
loop_
_entity_poly.entity_id
_entity_poly.type
_entity_poly.pdbx_seq_one_letter_code
_entity_poly.pdbx_strand_id
1 'polypeptide(L)'
;TGQFYRRQGALLALLHALDGTDLHHENLIACGPHPVLVDVETLFHPPLGPARSADPAARALHDSVHRVGLLPQLLVGDTTALDMSAIGG
;
A
#
# COMPACT_ATOMS: atom_id res chain seq x y z
N THR A 1 -19.35 -4.84 3.51
CA THR A 1 -18.64 -4.02 2.49
C THR A 1 -18.26 -2.64 3.01
N GLY A 2 -19.17 -1.72 3.38
CA GLY A 2 -18.78 -0.36 3.81
C GLY A 2 -17.88 -0.27 5.07
N GLN A 3 -18.15 -1.10 6.09
CA GLN A 3 -17.35 -1.10 7.32
C GLN A 3 -15.91 -1.61 7.10
N PHE A 4 -15.73 -2.57 6.19
CA PHE A 4 -14.42 -3.10 5.83
C PHE A 4 -13.53 -1.99 5.25
N TYR A 5 -14.01 -1.30 4.21
CA TYR A 5 -13.24 -0.21 3.58
C TYR A 5 -12.97 0.97 4.52
N ARG A 6 -13.89 1.27 5.44
CA ARG A 6 -13.65 2.28 6.47
C ARG A 6 -12.49 1.89 7.40
N ARG A 7 -12.44 0.63 7.83
CA ARG A 7 -11.34 0.10 8.65
C ARG A 7 -10.05 0.01 7.85
N GLN A 8 -10.13 -0.33 6.56
CA GLN A 8 -8.98 -0.36 5.66
C GLN A 8 -8.36 1.03 5.50
N GLY A 9 -9.19 2.08 5.36
CA GLY A 9 -8.70 3.45 5.30
C GLY A 9 -8.01 3.91 6.60
N ALA A 10 -8.57 3.52 7.76
CA ALA A 10 -7.93 3.79 9.05
C ALA A 10 -6.59 3.05 9.18
N LEU A 11 -6.53 1.80 8.73
CA LEU A 11 -5.32 0.99 8.70
C LEU A 11 -4.26 1.59 7.76
N LEU A 12 -4.65 2.05 6.57
CA LEU A 12 -3.76 2.74 5.62
C LEU A 12 -3.12 3.99 6.25
N ALA A 13 -3.91 4.81 6.95
CA ALA A 13 -3.41 5.98 7.63
C ALA A 13 -2.41 5.62 8.74
N LEU A 14 -2.71 4.57 9.53
CA LEU A 14 -1.81 4.08 10.57
C LEU A 14 -0.48 3.60 9.96
N LEU A 15 -0.54 2.78 8.92
CA LEU A 15 0.66 2.24 8.26
C LEU A 15 1.54 3.33 7.67
N HIS A 16 0.94 4.33 7.02
CA HIS A 16 1.67 5.47 6.51
C HIS A 16 2.38 6.24 7.63
N ALA A 17 1.71 6.44 8.78
CA ALA A 17 2.31 7.10 9.94
C ALA A 17 3.44 6.28 10.62
N LEU A 18 3.45 4.96 10.43
CA LEU A 18 4.48 4.05 10.95
C LEU A 18 5.59 3.77 9.92
N ASP A 19 5.63 4.52 8.81
CA ASP A 19 6.55 4.28 7.69
C ASP A 19 6.48 2.84 7.15
N GLY A 20 5.31 2.20 7.19
CA GLY A 20 5.09 0.89 6.59
C GLY A 20 5.14 0.96 5.07
N THR A 21 5.85 0.02 4.45
CA THR A 21 6.01 -0.08 2.98
C THR A 21 5.78 -1.50 2.50
N ASP A 22 5.65 -1.67 1.18
CA ASP A 22 5.68 -3.00 0.54
C ASP A 22 4.58 -3.96 1.03
N LEU A 23 3.39 -3.43 1.35
CA LEU A 23 2.22 -4.26 1.67
C LEU A 23 1.41 -4.53 0.39
N HIS A 24 1.42 -5.78 -0.05
CA HIS A 24 0.71 -6.26 -1.24
C HIS A 24 -0.48 -7.16 -0.84
N HIS A 25 -1.23 -7.64 -1.83
CA HIS A 25 -2.48 -8.41 -1.60
C HIS A 25 -2.33 -9.69 -0.81
N GLU A 26 -1.15 -10.31 -0.79
CA GLU A 26 -0.94 -11.48 0.07
C GLU A 26 -0.75 -11.12 1.55
N ASN A 27 -0.42 -9.86 1.87
CA ASN A 27 -0.29 -9.39 3.26
C ASN A 27 -1.62 -8.97 3.89
N LEU A 28 -2.75 -9.04 3.18
CA LEU A 28 -4.05 -8.58 3.65
C LEU A 28 -5.12 -9.68 3.56
N ILE A 29 -5.62 -10.12 4.70
CA ILE A 29 -6.74 -11.06 4.79
C ILE A 29 -8.05 -10.31 4.99
N ALA A 30 -9.00 -10.52 4.09
CA ALA A 30 -10.37 -10.01 4.21
C ALA A 30 -11.21 -10.88 5.18
N CYS A 31 -11.19 -10.56 6.48
CA CYS A 31 -11.96 -11.28 7.50
C CYS A 31 -13.28 -10.56 7.84
N GLY A 32 -14.29 -10.74 7.00
CA GLY A 32 -15.60 -10.08 7.18
C GLY A 32 -15.45 -8.55 7.16
N PRO A 33 -15.83 -7.82 8.22
CA PRO A 33 -15.60 -6.37 8.28
C PRO A 33 -14.19 -6.01 8.76
N HIS A 34 -13.30 -6.96 9.05
CA HIS A 34 -11.97 -6.71 9.60
C HIS A 34 -10.88 -6.97 8.55
N PRO A 35 -10.19 -5.93 8.05
CA PRO A 35 -8.93 -6.12 7.34
C PRO A 35 -7.86 -6.56 8.34
N VAL A 36 -7.23 -7.70 8.09
CA VAL A 36 -6.20 -8.28 8.96
C VAL A 36 -4.88 -8.31 8.19
N LEU A 37 -3.88 -7.56 8.67
CA LEU A 37 -2.54 -7.64 8.11
C LEU A 37 -1.85 -8.91 8.61
N VAL A 38 -1.15 -9.56 7.69
CA VAL A 38 -0.19 -10.61 7.97
C VAL A 38 1.16 -10.19 7.40
N ASP A 39 2.23 -10.73 7.97
CA ASP A 39 3.59 -10.46 7.51
C ASP A 39 3.95 -8.95 7.50
N VAL A 40 4.08 -8.40 8.72
CA VAL A 40 4.33 -6.97 8.96
C VAL A 40 5.82 -6.66 9.15
N GLU A 41 6.69 -7.41 8.49
CA GLU A 41 8.14 -7.26 8.63
C GLU A 41 8.65 -5.91 8.12
N THR A 42 7.90 -5.25 7.24
CA THR A 42 8.24 -3.98 6.59
C THR A 42 7.74 -2.73 7.34
N LEU A 43 7.28 -2.87 8.59
CA LEU A 43 6.96 -1.72 9.45
C LEU A 43 8.22 -0.99 9.92
N PHE A 44 8.11 0.31 10.18
CA PHE A 44 9.21 1.13 10.69
C PHE A 44 10.46 1.11 9.81
N HIS A 45 10.27 1.02 8.49
CA HIS A 45 11.35 1.13 7.52
C HIS A 45 11.46 2.60 7.10
N PRO A 46 12.28 3.42 7.79
CA PRO A 46 12.48 4.79 7.37
C PRO A 46 12.99 4.79 5.93
N PRO A 47 12.49 5.69 5.07
CA PRO A 47 12.97 5.76 3.71
C PRO A 47 14.49 5.94 3.74
N LEU A 48 15.22 5.09 2.99
CA LEU A 48 16.69 5.08 2.91
C LEU A 48 17.31 6.39 2.33
N GLY A 49 16.49 7.42 2.17
CA GLY A 49 16.79 8.74 1.64
C GLY A 49 15.56 9.31 0.93
N PRO A 50 15.57 10.60 0.58
CA PRO A 50 14.51 11.18 -0.26
C PRO A 50 14.41 10.39 -1.57
N ALA A 51 13.19 10.21 -2.08
CA ALA A 51 12.95 9.59 -3.38
C ALA A 51 13.87 10.22 -4.43
N ARG A 52 14.80 9.41 -4.96
CA ARG A 52 15.87 9.87 -5.86
C ARG A 52 15.38 10.27 -7.26
N SER A 53 14.06 10.37 -7.46
CA SER A 53 13.48 10.77 -8.74
C SER A 53 13.56 12.28 -8.92
N ALA A 54 14.03 12.72 -10.08
CA ALA A 54 13.96 14.12 -10.49
C ALA A 54 12.52 14.56 -10.79
N ASP A 55 11.62 13.61 -11.06
CA ASP A 55 10.21 13.88 -11.32
C ASP A 55 9.48 14.27 -10.02
N PRO A 56 8.89 15.48 -9.93
CA PRO A 56 8.12 15.89 -8.76
C PRO A 56 6.86 15.04 -8.52
N ALA A 57 6.24 14.47 -9.57
CA ALA A 57 5.07 13.62 -9.41
C ALA A 57 5.45 12.29 -8.74
N ALA A 58 6.53 11.65 -9.21
CA ALA A 58 7.07 10.44 -8.59
C ALA A 58 7.43 10.65 -7.10
N ARG A 59 8.01 11.79 -6.74
CA ARG A 59 8.30 12.14 -5.34
C ARG A 59 7.02 12.30 -4.51
N ALA A 60 6.04 13.04 -5.03
CA ALA A 60 4.76 13.22 -4.33
C ALA A 60 4.03 11.90 -4.10
N LEU A 61 4.09 10.96 -5.06
CA LEU A 61 3.54 9.61 -4.87
C LEU A 61 4.30 8.82 -3.81
N HIS A 62 5.63 8.86 -3.83
CA HIS A 62 6.47 8.21 -2.82
C HIS A 62 6.24 8.77 -1.40
N ASP A 63 5.98 10.07 -1.27
CA ASP A 63 5.75 10.70 0.03
C ASP A 63 4.31 10.53 0.54
N SER A 64 3.43 9.89 -0.25
CA SER A 64 2.02 9.69 0.07
C SER A 64 1.71 8.28 0.61
N VAL A 65 0.45 8.07 1.00
CA VAL A 65 -0.09 6.75 1.35
C VAL A 65 0.08 5.70 0.25
N HIS A 66 0.35 6.10 -1.00
CA HIS A 66 0.63 5.19 -2.11
C HIS A 66 1.88 4.32 -1.86
N ARG A 67 2.87 4.81 -1.10
CA ARG A 67 4.08 4.05 -0.73
C ARG A 67 3.79 2.82 0.12
N VAL A 68 2.65 2.80 0.81
CA VAL A 68 2.26 1.68 1.69
C VAL A 68 2.02 0.40 0.89
N GLY A 69 1.61 0.50 -0.39
CA GLY A 69 1.35 -0.67 -1.27
C GLY A 69 -0.12 -1.15 -1.29
N LEU A 70 -0.95 -0.66 -0.36
CA LEU A 70 -2.36 -1.08 -0.27
C LEU A 70 -3.28 -0.48 -1.34
N LEU A 71 -2.88 0.62 -1.97
CA LEU A 71 -3.67 1.30 -3.01
C LEU A 71 -3.40 0.71 -4.40
N PRO A 72 -4.34 0.80 -5.37
CA PRO A 72 -4.21 0.23 -6.71
C PRO A 72 -2.86 0.53 -7.37
N GLN A 73 -2.16 -0.52 -7.77
CA GLN A 73 -0.84 -0.46 -8.39
C GLN A 73 -0.87 -1.33 -9.64
N LEU A 74 -1.16 -0.69 -10.77
CA LEU A 74 -1.19 -1.33 -12.07
C LEU A 74 0.24 -1.61 -12.54
N LEU A 75 0.60 -2.88 -12.55
CA LEU A 75 1.75 -3.39 -13.27
C LEU A 75 1.32 -3.67 -14.71
N VAL A 76 1.77 -2.82 -15.63
CA VAL A 76 1.47 -2.94 -17.07
C VAL A 76 2.60 -3.70 -17.75
N GLY A 77 2.29 -4.88 -18.28
CA GLY A 77 3.12 -5.62 -19.22
C GLY A 77 2.68 -5.41 -20.67
N ASP A 78 3.40 -6.00 -21.62
CA ASP A 78 3.20 -5.80 -23.06
C ASP A 78 1.79 -6.19 -23.55
N THR A 79 1.10 -7.09 -22.84
CA THR A 79 -0.22 -7.63 -23.23
C THR A 79 -1.23 -7.70 -22.08
N THR A 80 -0.82 -7.40 -20.84
CA THR A 80 -1.68 -7.53 -19.65
C THR A 80 -1.39 -6.42 -18.65
N ALA A 81 -2.40 -6.03 -17.88
CA ALA A 81 -2.25 -5.15 -16.74
C ALA A 81 -2.78 -5.87 -15.50
N LEU A 82 -1.95 -5.97 -14.47
CA LEU A 82 -2.28 -6.64 -13.20
C LEU A 82 -2.29 -5.59 -12.10
N ASP A 83 -3.34 -5.57 -11.27
CA ASP A 83 -3.34 -4.77 -10.04
C ASP A 83 -2.66 -5.59 -8.94
N MET A 84 -1.47 -5.14 -8.52
CA MET A 84 -0.70 -5.79 -7.45
C MET A 84 -1.11 -5.30 -6.05
N SER A 85 -2.02 -4.32 -5.98
CA SER A 85 -2.42 -3.71 -4.72
C SER A 85 -3.20 -4.66 -3.82
N ALA A 86 -3.15 -4.38 -2.52
CA ALA A 86 -3.86 -5.21 -1.57
C ALA A 86 -5.39 -5.23 -1.70
N ILE A 87 -5.98 -4.30 -2.44
CA ILE A 87 -7.42 -4.25 -2.68
C ILE A 87 -7.82 -4.79 -4.06
N GLY A 88 -6.86 -5.17 -4.91
CA GLY A 88 -7.08 -5.68 -6.27
C GLY A 88 -7.24 -7.20 -6.39
N GLY A 89 -7.11 -7.93 -5.27
CA GLY A 89 -7.28 -9.39 -5.17
C GLY A 89 -8.73 -9.86 -5.06
#